data_AF-A0A0Q4QMM7-F1
#
_entry.id   AF-A0A0Q4QMM7-F1
#
_cell.length_a   1.000
_cell.length_b   1.000
_cell.length_c   1.000
_cell.angle_alpha   90.00
_cell.angle_beta   90.00
_cell.angle_gamma   90.00
#
_symmetry.space_group_name_H-M   'P 1'
#
loop_
_entity.id
_entity.type
_entity.pdbx_description
1 polymer ?
#
loop_
_entity_poly.entity_id
_entity_poly.type
_entity_poly.pdbx_seq_one_letter_code
_entity_poly.pdbx_strand_id
1 'polypeptide(L)'
;MHPLKTQASRKLGKLYAAVKVERKGFNLHIIQSGVCMSKPNTLFADLPKEFNIFSIDGKIIEPTGRFMISTETIDPYHIIVDWH
;
A
#
# COMPACT_ATOMS: atom_id res chain seq x y z
N MET A 1 16.41 -5.69 6.22
CA MET A 1 15.93 -6.40 5.01
C MET A 1 14.47 -6.02 4.82
N HIS A 2 14.06 -5.41 3.71
CA HIS A 2 12.67 -4.94 3.53
C HIS A 2 11.76 -6.15 3.25
N PRO A 3 10.68 -6.39 4.01
CA PRO A 3 9.85 -7.60 3.90
C PRO A 3 9.11 -7.77 2.57
N LEU A 4 9.17 -6.76 1.69
CA LEU A 4 8.48 -6.75 0.39
C LEU A 4 9.39 -7.12 -0.79
N LYS A 5 10.69 -7.37 -0.57
CA LYS A 5 11.65 -7.64 -1.67
C LYS A 5 11.50 -9.02 -2.32
N THR A 6 10.72 -9.93 -1.74
CA THR A 6 10.59 -11.32 -2.20
C THR A 6 9.36 -11.56 -3.08
N GLN A 7 8.47 -10.59 -3.24
CA GLN A 7 7.29 -10.74 -4.09
C GLN A 7 7.50 -10.17 -5.49
N ALA A 8 6.88 -10.80 -6.49
CA ALA A 8 6.87 -10.29 -7.85
C ALA A 8 6.19 -8.91 -7.89
N SER A 9 6.91 -7.90 -8.36
CA SER A 9 6.37 -6.55 -8.54
C SER A 9 5.94 -6.32 -9.98
N ARG A 10 4.93 -5.47 -10.19
CA ARG A 10 4.42 -5.10 -11.51
C ARG A 10 4.02 -3.64 -11.57
N LYS A 11 4.04 -3.08 -12.78
CA LYS A 11 3.47 -1.76 -13.08
C LYS A 11 2.00 -1.93 -13.42
N LEU A 12 1.17 -0.98 -12.99
CA LEU A 12 -0.28 -1.06 -13.22
C LEU A 12 -0.73 -0.39 -14.54
N GLY A 13 0.14 0.36 -15.21
CA GLY A 13 -0.07 0.87 -16.57
C GLY A 13 -1.09 2.01 -16.70
N LYS A 14 -1.76 2.40 -15.61
CA LYS A 14 -2.67 3.55 -15.54
C LYS A 14 -2.61 4.18 -14.15
N LEU A 15 -3.21 5.37 -14.01
CA LEU A 15 -3.36 6.03 -12.72
C LEU A 15 -4.38 5.25 -11.86
N TYR A 16 -4.08 5.09 -10.57
CA TYR A 16 -5.01 4.53 -9.58
C TYR A 16 -5.12 5.48 -8.38
N ALA A 17 -6.32 5.53 -7.80
CA ALA A 17 -6.49 6.12 -6.48
C ALA A 17 -5.70 5.29 -5.46
N ALA A 18 -4.92 5.98 -4.64
CA ALA A 18 -4.00 5.37 -3.70
C ALA A 18 -4.04 6.12 -2.36
N VAL A 19 -3.56 5.46 -1.31
CA VAL A 19 -3.43 6.07 0.01
C VAL A 19 -2.01 5.92 0.52
N LYS A 20 -1.47 7.01 1.08
CA LYS A 20 -0.23 6.98 1.83
C LYS A 20 -0.50 6.43 3.22
N VAL A 21 0.35 5.50 3.63
CA VAL A 21 0.29 4.83 4.93
C VAL A 21 1.63 4.94 5.65
N GLU A 22 1.60 4.94 6.98
CA GLU A 22 2.75 4.79 7.86
C GLU A 22 2.78 3.36 8.43
N ARG A 23 3.93 2.68 8.32
CA ARG A 23 4.15 1.33 8.80
C ARG A 23 4.61 1.32 10.25
N LYS A 24 3.92 0.53 11.07
CA LYS A 24 4.25 0.23 12.47
C LYS A 24 4.25 -1.29 12.64
N GLY A 25 5.40 -1.92 12.40
CA GLY A 25 5.52 -3.37 12.33
C GLY A 25 4.78 -3.95 11.12
N PHE A 26 3.74 -4.73 11.37
CA PHE A 26 2.81 -5.28 10.36
C PHE A 26 1.54 -4.44 10.19
N ASN A 27 1.41 -3.32 10.91
CA ASN A 27 0.24 -2.45 10.82
C ASN A 27 0.56 -1.26 9.92
N LEU A 28 -0.33 -0.97 8.97
CA LEU A 28 -0.25 0.16 8.04
C LEU A 28 -1.35 1.15 8.39
N HIS A 29 -0.98 2.34 8.87
CA HIS A 29 -1.94 3.37 9.26
C HIS A 29 -2.09 4.40 8.15
N ILE A 30 -3.30 4.60 7.65
CA ILE A 30 -3.58 5.69 6.71
C ILE A 30 -3.27 7.02 7.38
N ILE A 31 -2.46 7.85 6.73
CA ILE A 31 -2.16 9.19 7.23
C ILE A 31 -3.24 10.18 6.79
N GLN A 32 -3.52 11.17 7.63
CA GLN A 32 -4.43 12.26 7.28
C GLN A 32 -3.94 12.99 6.01
N SER A 33 -4.85 13.31 5.11
CA SER A 33 -4.54 13.87 3.78
C SER A 33 -3.62 13.00 2.92
N GLY A 34 -3.58 11.68 3.17
CA GLY A 34 -2.74 10.73 2.45
C GLY A 34 -3.30 10.26 1.10
N VAL A 35 -4.49 10.72 0.68
CA VAL A 35 -5.09 10.31 -0.60
C VAL A 35 -4.31 10.92 -1.76
N CYS A 36 -3.92 10.08 -2.73
CA CYS A 36 -3.15 10.51 -3.88
C CYS A 36 -3.45 9.65 -5.12
N MET A 37 -2.88 10.04 -6.26
CA MET A 37 -2.92 9.24 -7.49
C MET A 37 -1.56 8.58 -7.72
N SER A 38 -1.52 7.25 -7.85
CA SER A 38 -0.30 6.53 -8.19
C SER A 38 0.06 6.77 -9.66
N LYS A 39 1.35 6.91 -9.98
CA LYS A 39 1.78 7.05 -11.38
C LYS A 39 1.63 5.70 -12.11
N PRO A 40 1.40 5.69 -13.44
CA PRO A 40 1.20 4.45 -14.20
C PRO A 40 2.40 3.48 -14.14
N ASN A 41 3.59 4.02 -13.92
CA ASN A 41 4.85 3.29 -13.91
C ASN A 41 5.33 2.90 -12.49
N THR A 42 4.57 3.24 -11.44
CA THR A 42 4.89 2.83 -10.07
C THR A 42 4.84 1.30 -9.95
N LEU A 43 5.85 0.73 -9.30
CA LEU A 43 5.94 -0.70 -9.04
C LEU A 43 5.19 -1.06 -7.76
N PHE A 44 4.27 -2.01 -7.90
CA PHE A 44 3.48 -2.56 -6.81
C PHE A 44 3.68 -4.05 -6.70
N ALA A 45 3.77 -4.54 -5.47
CA ALA A 45 3.68 -5.95 -5.10
C ALA A 45 2.36 -6.20 -4.35
N ASP A 46 1.91 -7.44 -4.28
CA ASP A 46 0.75 -7.76 -3.43
C ASP A 46 1.09 -7.47 -1.96
N LEU A 47 0.11 -7.05 -1.17
CA LEU A 47 0.32 -6.87 0.25
C LEU A 47 0.33 -8.25 0.93
N PRO A 48 1.38 -8.62 1.70
CA PRO A 48 1.40 -9.89 2.42
C PRO A 48 0.25 -9.97 3.44
N LYS A 49 -0.30 -11.18 3.66
CA LYS A 49 -1.50 -11.39 4.48
C LYS A 49 -1.31 -11.05 5.96
N GLU A 50 -0.06 -10.97 6.41
CA GLU A 50 0.28 -10.62 7.79
C GLU A 50 0.05 -9.12 8.06
N PHE A 51 -0.06 -8.30 7.01
CA PHE A 51 -0.25 -6.86 7.15
C PHE A 51 -1.72 -6.49 7.30
N ASN A 52 -1.98 -5.60 8.25
CA ASN A 52 -3.31 -5.00 8.46
C ASN A 52 -3.29 -3.53 8.06
N ILE A 53 -4.37 -3.05 7.44
CA ILE A 53 -4.53 -1.63 7.13
C ILE A 53 -5.54 -1.02 8.09
N PHE A 54 -5.14 0.08 8.74
CA PHE A 54 -5.97 0.84 9.65
C PHE A 54 -6.35 2.17 9.03
N SER A 55 -7.64 2.49 9.08
CA SER A 55 -8.18 3.83 8.83
C SER A 55 -7.60 4.86 9.80
N ILE A 56 -7.84 6.14 9.50
CA ILE A 56 -7.45 7.27 10.35
C ILE A 56 -8.08 7.14 11.76
N ASP A 57 -9.27 6.55 11.86
CA ASP A 57 -9.99 6.32 13.13
C ASP A 57 -9.55 5.02 13.86
N GLY A 58 -8.53 4.31 13.34
CA GLY A 58 -8.01 3.09 13.95
C GLY A 58 -8.83 1.83 13.70
N LYS A 59 -9.81 1.86 12.78
CA LYS A 59 -10.54 0.65 12.34
C LYS A 59 -9.79 -0.07 11.24
N ILE A 60 -9.80 -1.40 11.25
CA ILE A 60 -9.26 -2.23 10.17
C ILE A 60 -10.10 -2.03 8.90
N ILE A 61 -9.42 -1.95 7.75
CA ILE A 61 -10.03 -1.85 6.43
C ILE A 61 -9.75 -3.14 5.67
N GLU A 62 -10.82 -3.75 5.17
CA GLU A 62 -10.74 -4.92 4.28
C GLU A 62 -10.65 -4.46 2.81
N PRO A 63 -9.89 -5.16 1.95
CA PRO A 63 -9.85 -4.87 0.53
C PRO A 63 -11.17 -5.23 -0.14
N THR A 64 -11.57 -4.43 -1.12
CA THR A 64 -12.69 -4.78 -2.03
C THR A 64 -12.24 -5.75 -3.12
N GLY A 65 -10.97 -5.66 -3.54
CA GLY A 65 -10.31 -6.65 -4.40
C GLY A 65 -9.10 -7.23 -3.66
N ARG A 66 -7.92 -6.67 -3.93
CA ARG A 66 -6.69 -6.99 -3.20
C ARG A 66 -5.82 -5.76 -2.99
N PHE A 67 -5.27 -5.62 -1.79
CA PHE A 67 -4.31 -4.56 -1.54
C PHE A 67 -2.97 -4.86 -2.18
N MET A 68 -2.42 -3.84 -2.83
CA MET A 68 -1.06 -3.84 -3.33
C MET A 68 -0.28 -2.69 -2.71
N ILE A 69 1.00 -2.91 -2.46
CA ILE A 69 1.91 -1.98 -1.82
C ILE A 69 3.06 -1.60 -2.75
N SER A 70 3.37 -0.31 -2.80
CA SER A 70 4.46 0.20 -3.62
C SER A 70 5.82 -0.31 -3.12
N THR A 71 6.65 -0.82 -4.02
CA THR A 71 8.01 -1.29 -3.69
C THR A 71 9.07 -0.19 -3.73
N GLU A 72 8.68 1.02 -4.13
CA GLU A 72 9.57 2.16 -4.39
C GLU A 72 9.58 3.20 -3.25
N THR A 73 8.92 2.92 -2.12
CA THR A 73 8.79 3.88 -1.01
C THR A 73 9.80 3.65 0.11
N ILE A 74 9.89 4.63 1.01
CA ILE A 74 10.89 4.71 2.09
C ILE A 74 10.20 4.46 3.43
N ASP A 75 10.66 3.46 4.18
CA ASP A 75 10.19 3.16 5.54
C ASP A 75 10.28 4.43 6.41
N PRO A 76 9.22 4.81 7.17
CA PRO A 76 8.01 4.03 7.43
C PRO A 76 6.87 4.25 6.44
N TYR A 77 7.03 5.05 5.39
CA TYR A 77 5.90 5.44 4.52
C TYR A 77 5.78 4.58 3.27
N HIS A 78 4.55 4.21 2.94
CA HIS A 78 4.22 3.43 1.75
C HIS A 78 2.99 3.97 1.03
N ILE A 79 2.81 3.58 -0.22
CA ILE A 79 1.58 3.82 -0.99
C ILE A 79 0.85 2.49 -1.15
N ILE A 80 -0.45 2.48 -0.86
CA ILE A 80 -1.33 1.34 -1.04
C ILE A 80 -2.39 1.65 -2.10
N VAL A 81 -2.70 0.67 -2.93
CA VAL A 81 -3.86 0.69 -3.83
C VAL A 81 -4.72 -0.54 -3.58
N ASP A 82 -6.02 -0.41 -3.77
CA ASP A 82 -6.94 -1.55 -3.88
C ASP A 82 -7.13 -1.87 -5.36
N TRP A 83 -6.78 -3.10 -5.75
CA TRP A 83 -6.74 -3.52 -7.14
C TRP A 83 -7.72 -4.66 -7.39
N HIS A 84 -8.54 -4.53 -8.43
CA HIS A 84 -9.51 -5.53 -8.90
C HIS A 84 -9.10 -6.06 -10.28
#